data_AF-A0A0G1KQV8-F1
#
_entry.id   AF-A0A0G1KQV8-F1
#
_cell.length_a   1.000
_cell.length_b   1.000
_cell.length_c   1.000
_cell.angle_alpha   90.00
_cell.angle_beta   90.00
_cell.angle_gamma   90.00
#
_symmetry.space_group_name_H-M   'P 1'
#
loop_
_entity.id
_entity.type
_entity.pdbx_description
1 polymer ?
#
loop_
_entity_poly.entity_id
_entity_poly.type
_entity_poly.pdbx_seq_one_letter_code
_entity_poly.pdbx_strand_id
1 'polypeptide(L)'
;MDCPQCHQPLSAIEIETSDGQIHSVAECLNCGGHLLEPYLANFLTIETARNIDSIIPKSHTFPATTPICPKCGQTMPGIKDDSVPQTVTVYNCPNNHGDFFSKNQLLLFKQAQQSKIYYHKLWGIPLRSAFAVLIPILVIFSFATLLPSIIRQVGTSQETRTKASEILTSPLITPISSTQVLISFSTQRPAKTSIRFIEGLTQTYPVSTTPETNHLLSVEGLLPGTLYKYLIVLEIGGKPVATSEYTFSTP
;
A
#
# COMPACT_ATOMS: atom_id res chain seq x y z
N MET A 1 -39.60 22.06 -0.78
CA MET A 1 -38.34 22.63 -0.25
C MET A 1 -38.20 24.03 -0.83
N ASP A 2 -37.67 24.97 -0.07
CA ASP A 2 -37.54 26.35 -0.52
C ASP A 2 -36.16 26.61 -1.14
N CYS A 3 -36.08 27.59 -2.03
CA CYS A 3 -34.85 27.94 -2.72
C CYS A 3 -33.85 28.55 -1.72
N PRO A 4 -32.59 28.08 -1.70
CA PRO A 4 -31.56 28.61 -0.82
C PRO A 4 -31.32 30.13 -0.93
N GLN A 5 -31.58 30.71 -2.10
CA GLN A 5 -31.25 32.12 -2.39
C GLN A 5 -32.45 33.06 -2.29
N CYS A 6 -33.66 32.63 -2.67
CA CYS A 6 -34.83 33.51 -2.72
C CYS A 6 -36.04 33.00 -1.91
N HIS A 7 -35.91 31.87 -1.23
CA HIS A 7 -36.94 31.26 -0.37
C HIS A 7 -38.28 30.94 -1.07
N GLN A 8 -38.31 30.94 -2.41
CA GLN A 8 -39.45 30.49 -3.20
C GLN A 8 -39.44 28.96 -3.35
N PRO A 9 -40.60 28.32 -3.56
CA PRO A 9 -40.67 26.87 -3.70
C PRO A 9 -39.81 26.36 -4.86
N LEU A 10 -39.13 25.22 -4.64
CA LEU A 10 -38.40 24.49 -5.66
C LEU A 10 -39.31 23.47 -6.36
N SER A 11 -39.13 23.35 -7.67
CA SER A 11 -39.71 22.31 -8.51
C SER A 11 -38.68 21.20 -8.75
N ALA A 12 -39.10 19.95 -8.77
CA ALA A 12 -38.22 18.84 -9.09
C ALA A 12 -38.31 18.52 -10.60
N ILE A 13 -37.17 18.31 -11.23
CA ILE A 13 -37.05 17.83 -12.60
C ILE A 13 -36.24 16.53 -12.61
N GLU A 14 -36.64 15.59 -13.45
CA GLU A 14 -35.90 14.35 -13.67
C GLU A 14 -34.86 14.54 -14.76
N ILE A 15 -33.67 14.00 -14.53
CA ILE A 15 -32.53 14.10 -15.43
C ILE A 15 -31.82 12.76 -15.54
N GLU A 16 -31.26 12.50 -16.72
CA GLU A 16 -30.38 11.36 -16.93
C GLU A 16 -28.92 11.77 -16.70
N THR A 17 -28.22 11.00 -15.87
CA THR A 17 -26.80 11.18 -15.54
C THR A 17 -25.91 10.38 -16.49
N SER A 18 -24.61 10.69 -16.51
CA SER A 18 -23.64 10.06 -17.42
C SER A 18 -23.48 8.54 -17.22
N ASP A 19 -23.89 8.01 -16.06
CA ASP A 19 -23.93 6.59 -15.73
C ASP A 19 -25.27 5.91 -16.08
N GLY A 20 -26.18 6.62 -16.76
CA GLY A 20 -27.48 6.10 -17.21
C GLY A 20 -28.55 6.00 -16.12
N GLN A 21 -28.31 6.61 -14.96
CA GLN A 21 -29.30 6.68 -13.89
C GLN A 21 -30.20 7.91 -14.01
N ILE A 22 -31.42 7.80 -13.51
CA ILE A 22 -32.35 8.92 -13.42
C ILE A 22 -32.27 9.49 -12.01
N HIS A 23 -32.00 10.78 -11.93
CA HIS A 23 -31.93 11.54 -10.67
C HIS A 23 -32.85 12.76 -10.73
N SER A 24 -33.20 13.30 -9.57
CA SER A 24 -34.00 14.52 -9.48
C SER A 24 -33.13 15.73 -9.13
N VAL A 25 -33.34 16.84 -9.82
CA VAL A 25 -32.72 18.15 -9.52
C VAL A 25 -33.81 19.10 -9.07
N ALA A 26 -33.56 19.84 -7.99
CA ALA A 26 -34.49 20.86 -7.51
C ALA A 26 -34.15 22.22 -8.13
N GLU A 27 -35.04 22.75 -8.96
CA GLU A 27 -34.89 24.04 -9.64
C GLU A 27 -35.82 25.12 -9.06
N CYS A 28 -35.38 26.37 -9.09
CA CYS A 28 -36.20 27.49 -8.69
C CYS A 28 -36.70 28.26 -9.91
N LEU A 29 -38.00 28.25 -10.16
CA LEU A 29 -38.63 29.03 -11.24
C LEU A 29 -38.58 30.56 -11.00
N ASN A 30 -38.28 30.99 -9.77
CA ASN A 30 -38.18 32.41 -9.46
C ASN A 30 -36.80 32.99 -9.78
N CYS A 31 -35.72 32.39 -9.26
CA CYS A 31 -34.35 32.87 -9.46
C CYS A 31 -33.52 32.09 -10.48
N GLY A 32 -34.03 30.94 -10.94
CA GLY A 32 -33.31 30.06 -11.86
C GLY A 32 -32.09 29.38 -11.23
N GLY A 33 -32.04 29.29 -9.90
CA GLY A 33 -31.02 28.53 -9.19
C GLY A 33 -31.38 27.06 -9.05
N HIS A 34 -30.37 26.21 -8.90
CA HIS A 34 -30.50 24.76 -8.87
C HIS A 34 -29.84 24.21 -7.60
N LEU A 35 -30.56 23.37 -6.87
CA LEU A 35 -30.06 22.61 -5.73
C LEU A 35 -29.93 21.15 -6.15
N LEU A 36 -28.69 20.66 -6.15
CA LEU A 36 -28.34 19.30 -6.52
C LEU A 36 -28.02 18.49 -5.27
N GLU A 37 -28.32 17.20 -5.31
CA GLU A 37 -27.91 16.28 -4.26
C GLU A 37 -26.37 16.16 -4.17
N PRO A 38 -25.82 15.72 -3.02
CA PRO A 38 -24.38 15.55 -2.87
C PRO A 38 -23.78 14.73 -4.00
N TYR A 39 -22.66 15.20 -4.54
CA TYR A 39 -21.91 14.56 -5.62
C TYR A 39 -22.63 14.44 -6.98
N LEU A 40 -23.94 14.69 -7.07
CA LEU A 40 -24.73 14.57 -8.30
C LEU A 40 -24.16 15.46 -9.42
N ALA A 41 -23.68 16.65 -9.06
CA ALA A 41 -23.03 17.56 -9.98
C ALA A 41 -21.91 16.89 -10.78
N ASN A 42 -21.18 15.91 -10.23
CA ASN A 42 -20.09 15.24 -10.93
C ASN A 42 -20.54 14.32 -12.07
N PHE A 43 -21.78 13.83 -12.02
CA PHE A 43 -22.35 12.90 -13.01
C PHE A 43 -23.16 13.60 -14.11
N LEU A 44 -23.26 14.93 -14.06
CA LEU A 44 -23.95 15.70 -15.10
C LEU A 44 -23.05 15.94 -16.31
N THR A 45 -23.60 15.73 -17.50
CA THR A 45 -23.01 16.17 -18.77
C THR A 45 -23.17 17.68 -18.95
N ILE A 46 -22.42 18.27 -19.88
CA ILE A 46 -22.56 19.69 -20.20
C ILE A 46 -23.90 19.98 -20.90
N GLU A 47 -24.41 19.03 -21.66
CA GLU A 47 -25.72 19.09 -22.31
C GLU A 47 -26.84 19.09 -21.27
N THR A 48 -26.80 18.17 -20.29
CA THR A 48 -27.77 18.13 -19.19
C THR A 48 -27.72 19.43 -18.38
N ALA A 49 -26.53 19.93 -18.05
CA ALA A 49 -26.39 21.22 -17.36
C ALA A 49 -26.97 22.38 -18.17
N ARG A 50 -26.75 22.43 -19.49
CA ARG A 50 -27.34 23.45 -20.38
C ARG A 50 -28.87 23.38 -20.41
N ASN A 51 -29.43 22.17 -20.42
CA ASN A 51 -30.88 21.98 -20.41
C ASN A 51 -31.49 22.44 -19.09
N ILE A 52 -30.87 22.10 -17.95
CA ILE A 52 -31.27 22.57 -16.62
C ILE A 52 -31.18 24.11 -16.54
N ASP A 53 -30.06 24.69 -17.00
CA ASP A 53 -29.86 26.14 -17.03
C ASP A 53 -30.65 26.86 -18.15
N SER A 54 -31.55 26.20 -18.88
CA SER A 54 -32.39 26.87 -19.88
C SER A 54 -33.59 27.61 -19.28
N ILE A 55 -33.87 27.39 -17.98
CA ILE A 55 -34.97 28.00 -17.23
C ILE A 55 -34.97 29.54 -17.31
N ILE A 56 -36.13 30.13 -17.59
CA ILE A 56 -36.28 31.60 -17.58
C ILE A 56 -36.83 32.03 -16.21
N PRO A 57 -36.02 32.70 -15.37
CA PRO A 57 -36.45 33.07 -14.03
C PRO A 57 -37.49 34.19 -14.07
N LYS A 58 -38.45 34.16 -13.13
CA LYS A 58 -39.46 35.22 -12.99
C LYS A 58 -38.88 36.55 -12.48
N SER A 59 -37.81 36.50 -11.68
CA SER A 59 -37.10 37.69 -11.21
C SER A 59 -35.64 37.63 -11.61
N HIS A 60 -35.06 38.79 -11.93
CA HIS A 60 -33.66 38.95 -12.28
C HIS A 60 -32.84 39.62 -11.17
N THR A 61 -33.48 40.07 -10.09
CA THR A 61 -32.82 40.79 -8.99
C THR A 61 -33.01 40.03 -7.69
N PHE A 62 -31.90 39.72 -7.03
CA PHE A 62 -31.87 39.03 -5.75
C PHE A 62 -30.85 39.69 -4.83
N PRO A 63 -31.11 39.75 -3.52
CA PRO A 63 -30.13 40.23 -2.56
C PRO A 63 -28.84 39.43 -2.70
N ALA A 64 -27.70 40.10 -2.59
CA ALA A 64 -26.39 39.47 -2.48
C ALA A 64 -26.20 38.87 -1.08
N THR A 65 -27.08 37.93 -0.71
CA THR A 65 -27.04 37.21 0.56
C THR A 65 -26.50 35.81 0.35
N THR A 66 -25.74 35.31 1.32
CA THR A 66 -25.27 33.92 1.32
C THR A 66 -26.47 32.98 1.36
N PRO A 67 -26.56 31.98 0.45
CA PRO A 67 -27.68 31.06 0.43
C PRO A 67 -27.80 30.23 1.72
N ILE A 68 -29.00 29.82 2.08
CA ILE A 68 -29.29 29.02 3.27
C ILE A 68 -29.84 27.65 2.84
N CYS A 69 -29.30 26.56 3.40
CA CYS A 69 -29.74 25.22 3.05
C CYS A 69 -31.20 24.98 3.51
N PRO A 70 -32.12 24.57 2.62
CA PRO A 70 -33.52 24.35 2.99
C PRO A 70 -33.76 23.09 3.84
N LYS A 71 -32.75 22.20 3.93
CA LYS A 71 -32.85 20.97 4.73
C LYS A 71 -32.40 21.16 6.18
N CYS A 72 -31.36 21.96 6.44
CA CYS A 72 -30.81 22.15 7.79
C CYS A 72 -30.72 23.59 8.29
N GLY A 73 -31.06 24.58 7.47
CA GLY A 73 -31.01 26.00 7.85
C GLY A 73 -29.61 26.60 7.99
N GLN A 74 -28.54 25.85 7.69
CA GLN A 74 -27.17 26.35 7.72
C GLN A 74 -26.87 27.23 6.50
N THR A 75 -26.05 28.26 6.68
CA THR A 75 -25.50 29.04 5.57
C THR A 75 -24.63 28.17 4.69
N MET A 76 -24.77 28.30 3.37
CA MET A 76 -24.01 27.56 2.37
C MET A 76 -22.83 28.41 1.91
N PRO A 77 -21.60 28.18 2.42
CA PRO A 77 -20.43 28.92 1.95
C PRO A 77 -20.09 28.58 0.49
N GLY A 78 -19.54 29.56 -0.22
CA GLY A 78 -18.98 29.36 -1.55
C GLY A 78 -17.70 28.54 -1.50
N ILE A 79 -17.55 27.57 -2.40
CA ILE A 79 -16.33 26.78 -2.57
C ILE A 79 -15.25 27.66 -3.20
N LYS A 80 -14.04 27.68 -2.62
CA LYS A 80 -12.91 28.52 -3.06
C LYS A 80 -11.63 27.73 -3.40
N ASP A 81 -11.75 26.41 -3.54
CA ASP A 81 -10.59 25.55 -3.84
C ASP A 81 -10.32 25.43 -5.36
N ASP A 82 -9.23 24.73 -5.72
CA ASP A 82 -8.82 24.49 -7.11
C ASP A 82 -9.82 23.66 -7.95
N SER A 83 -10.88 23.12 -7.33
CA SER A 83 -11.94 22.39 -8.02
C SER A 83 -12.98 23.31 -8.65
N VAL A 84 -13.09 24.56 -8.17
CA VAL A 84 -14.03 25.58 -8.67
C VAL A 84 -13.24 26.80 -9.18
N PRO A 85 -13.36 27.18 -10.46
CA PRO A 85 -12.71 28.39 -10.97
C PRO A 85 -13.18 29.65 -10.25
N GLN A 86 -12.32 30.66 -10.14
CA GLN A 86 -12.65 31.93 -9.49
C GLN A 86 -13.83 32.69 -10.12
N THR A 87 -14.16 32.40 -11.38
CA THR A 87 -15.29 32.98 -12.11
C THR A 87 -16.61 32.24 -11.90
N VAL A 88 -16.58 31.10 -11.20
CA VAL A 88 -17.73 30.24 -10.93
C VAL A 88 -18.01 30.25 -9.44
N THR A 89 -19.28 30.38 -9.09
CA THR A 89 -19.73 30.35 -7.69
C THR A 89 -20.60 29.11 -7.46
N VAL A 90 -20.11 28.22 -6.61
CA VAL A 90 -20.83 27.03 -6.14
C VAL A 90 -20.92 27.11 -4.63
N TYR A 91 -22.13 26.90 -4.08
CA TYR A 91 -22.34 26.92 -2.64
C TYR A 91 -22.57 25.50 -2.13
N ASN A 92 -21.83 25.09 -1.10
CA ASN A 92 -21.94 23.75 -0.52
C ASN A 92 -22.64 23.80 0.84
N CYS A 93 -23.47 22.81 1.16
CA CYS A 93 -24.04 22.68 2.49
C CYS A 93 -23.04 22.00 3.45
N PRO A 94 -22.69 22.62 4.60
CA PRO A 94 -21.77 22.02 5.59
C PRO A 94 -22.22 20.66 6.14
N ASN A 95 -23.52 20.39 6.12
CA ASN A 95 -24.11 19.12 6.56
C ASN A 95 -24.29 18.11 5.41
N ASN A 96 -23.62 18.32 4.27
CA ASN A 96 -23.65 17.43 3.11
C ASN A 96 -25.07 17.18 2.56
N HIS A 97 -25.91 18.21 2.52
CA HIS A 97 -27.26 18.13 1.93
C HIS A 97 -27.33 18.48 0.44
N GLY A 98 -26.18 18.78 -0.17
CA GLY A 98 -26.06 19.10 -1.58
C GLY A 98 -25.38 20.44 -1.86
N ASP A 99 -25.35 20.75 -3.15
CA ASP A 99 -24.71 21.94 -3.70
C ASP A 99 -25.75 22.83 -4.39
N PHE A 100 -25.66 24.13 -4.16
CA PHE A 100 -26.51 25.13 -4.79
C PHE A 100 -25.72 25.93 -5.82
N PHE A 101 -26.29 26.02 -7.01
CA PHE A 101 -25.80 26.77 -8.15
C PHE A 101 -26.78 27.89 -8.45
N SER A 102 -26.33 29.14 -8.36
CA SER A 102 -27.12 30.26 -8.87
C SER A 102 -27.27 30.16 -10.39
N LYS A 103 -28.18 30.96 -10.96
CA LYS A 103 -28.45 30.95 -12.40
C LYS A 103 -27.17 30.98 -13.25
N ASN A 104 -27.08 30.08 -14.23
CA ASN A 104 -25.94 29.89 -15.15
C ASN A 104 -24.65 29.36 -14.52
N GLN A 105 -24.55 29.26 -13.19
CA GLN A 105 -23.32 28.81 -12.53
C GLN A 105 -23.08 27.32 -12.74
N LEU A 106 -24.12 26.50 -12.90
CA LEU A 106 -23.98 25.07 -13.16
C LEU A 106 -23.35 24.81 -14.53
N LEU A 107 -23.83 25.48 -15.58
CA LEU A 107 -23.27 25.39 -16.92
C LEU A 107 -21.82 25.91 -16.96
N LEU A 108 -21.54 27.06 -16.33
CA LEU A 108 -20.18 27.60 -16.25
C LEU A 108 -19.23 26.64 -15.50
N PHE A 109 -19.70 26.04 -14.41
CA PHE A 109 -18.97 25.01 -13.69
C PHE A 109 -18.61 23.82 -14.60
N LYS A 110 -19.57 23.33 -15.38
CA LYS A 110 -19.35 22.21 -16.32
C LYS A 110 -18.41 22.55 -17.47
N GLN A 111 -18.54 23.74 -18.05
CA GLN A 111 -17.61 24.24 -19.07
C GLN A 111 -16.18 24.30 -18.54
N ALA A 112 -16.01 24.74 -17.29
CA ALA A 112 -14.70 24.80 -16.68
C ALA A 112 -14.11 23.42 -16.36
N GLN A 113 -14.92 22.48 -15.84
CA GLN A 113 -14.50 21.08 -15.65
C GLN A 113 -14.04 20.46 -16.97
N GLN A 114 -14.82 20.62 -18.06
CA GLN A 114 -14.47 20.11 -19.37
C GLN A 114 -13.18 20.74 -19.91
N SER A 115 -13.01 22.06 -19.74
CA SER A 115 -11.80 22.78 -20.17
C SER A 115 -10.56 22.32 -19.41
N LYS A 116 -10.67 22.07 -18.10
CA LYS A 116 -9.59 21.51 -17.28
C LYS A 116 -9.20 20.11 -17.74
N ILE A 117 -10.17 19.23 -17.95
CA ILE A 117 -9.92 17.88 -18.48
C ILE A 117 -9.25 17.95 -19.86
N TYR A 118 -9.76 18.81 -20.75
CA TYR A 118 -9.23 18.99 -22.09
C TYR A 118 -7.78 19.50 -22.07
N TYR A 119 -7.46 20.49 -21.23
CA TYR A 119 -6.10 20.97 -21.01
C TYR A 119 -5.17 19.81 -20.59
N HIS A 120 -5.53 19.07 -19.54
CA HIS A 120 -4.69 17.96 -19.07
C HIS A 120 -4.51 16.86 -20.13
N LYS A 121 -5.55 16.58 -20.94
CA LYS A 121 -5.51 15.61 -22.03
C LYS A 121 -4.60 16.06 -23.18
N LEU A 122 -4.67 17.33 -23.59
CA LEU A 122 -3.84 17.86 -24.69
C LEU A 122 -2.35 17.91 -24.33
N TRP A 123 -2.05 18.31 -23.09
CA TRP A 123 -0.67 18.54 -22.66
C TRP A 123 -0.03 17.30 -22.02
N GLY A 124 -0.75 16.18 -21.94
CA GLY A 124 -0.27 14.95 -21.28
C GLY A 124 0.07 15.13 -19.80
N ILE A 125 -0.44 16.20 -19.17
CA ILE A 125 -0.18 16.50 -17.76
C ILE A 125 -1.22 15.72 -16.96
N PRO A 126 -0.82 14.76 -16.12
CA PRO A 126 -1.77 14.04 -15.28
C PRO A 126 -2.37 14.94 -14.18
N LEU A 127 -3.63 14.68 -13.82
CA LEU A 127 -4.35 15.45 -12.80
C LEU A 127 -3.77 15.16 -11.40
N ARG A 128 -3.36 16.22 -10.68
CA ARG A 128 -2.79 16.10 -9.31
C ARG A 128 -3.70 15.32 -8.35
N SER A 129 -5.02 15.45 -8.48
CA SER A 129 -6.00 14.74 -7.65
C SER A 129 -5.94 13.22 -7.80
N ALA A 130 -5.59 12.70 -8.99
CA ALA A 130 -5.49 11.26 -9.21
C ALA A 130 -4.29 10.65 -8.46
N PHE A 131 -3.15 11.36 -8.41
CA PHE A 131 -1.97 10.87 -7.67
C PHE A 131 -2.12 10.92 -6.16
N ALA A 132 -2.88 11.88 -5.63
CA ALA A 132 -3.13 12.00 -4.19
C ALA A 132 -3.78 10.73 -3.61
N VAL A 133 -4.53 9.97 -4.42
CA VAL A 133 -5.21 8.74 -4.02
C VAL A 133 -4.42 7.50 -4.41
N LEU A 134 -3.84 7.46 -5.62
CA LEU A 134 -3.15 6.28 -6.12
C LEU A 134 -1.85 5.97 -5.37
N ILE A 135 -1.08 6.99 -4.98
CA ILE A 135 0.21 6.79 -4.31
C ILE A 135 0.05 6.09 -2.95
N PRO A 136 -0.83 6.57 -2.03
CA PRO A 136 -1.05 5.88 -0.75
C PRO A 136 -1.53 4.44 -0.90
N ILE A 137 -2.43 4.18 -1.87
CA ILE A 137 -2.96 2.82 -2.13
C ILE A 137 -1.83 1.88 -2.55
N LEU A 138 -0.96 2.33 -3.46
CA LEU A 138 0.16 1.55 -3.95
C LEU A 138 1.16 1.25 -2.81
N VAL A 139 1.42 2.22 -1.95
CA VAL A 139 2.27 2.04 -0.75
C VAL A 139 1.67 0.98 0.18
N ILE A 140 0.37 1.07 0.49
CA ILE A 140 -0.30 0.09 1.37
C ILE A 140 -0.26 -1.32 0.77
N PHE A 141 -0.57 -1.45 -0.53
CA PHE A 141 -0.50 -2.75 -1.22
C PHE A 141 0.90 -3.33 -1.24
N SER A 142 1.92 -2.50 -1.49
CA SER A 142 3.31 -2.94 -1.46
C SER A 142 3.73 -3.42 -0.07
N PHE A 143 3.32 -2.71 0.99
CA PHE A 143 3.58 -3.13 2.37
C PHE A 143 2.88 -4.45 2.71
N ALA A 144 1.58 -4.59 2.38
CA ALA A 144 0.80 -5.79 2.70
C ALA A 144 1.33 -7.06 2.02
N THR A 145 1.90 -6.93 0.83
CA THR A 145 2.39 -8.08 0.03
C THR A 145 3.84 -8.44 0.33
N LEU A 146 4.70 -7.46 0.56
CA LEU A 146 6.13 -7.67 0.73
C LEU A 146 6.51 -8.07 2.17
N LEU A 147 5.89 -7.49 3.19
CA LEU A 147 6.21 -7.77 4.59
C LEU A 147 6.06 -9.24 5.00
N PRO A 148 4.93 -9.92 4.67
CA PRO A 148 4.76 -11.33 5.06
C PRO A 148 5.80 -12.26 4.42
N SER A 149 6.21 -11.94 3.18
CA SER A 149 7.20 -12.74 2.43
C SER A 149 8.58 -12.65 3.08
N ILE A 150 8.98 -11.45 3.51
CA ILE A 150 10.25 -11.23 4.22
C ILE A 150 10.27 -11.97 5.57
N ILE A 151 9.17 -11.90 6.34
CA ILE A 151 9.07 -12.57 7.65
C ILE A 151 9.19 -14.09 7.51
N ARG A 152 8.52 -14.69 6.51
CA ARG A 152 8.60 -16.14 6.24
C ARG A 152 10.02 -16.58 5.87
N GLN A 153 10.75 -15.77 5.11
CA GLN A 153 12.11 -16.11 4.69
C GLN A 153 13.11 -16.11 5.86
N VAL A 154 12.94 -15.21 6.84
CA VAL A 154 13.80 -15.17 8.03
C VAL A 154 13.54 -16.37 8.96
N GLY A 155 12.29 -16.78 9.15
CA GLY A 155 11.94 -17.91 10.03
C GLY A 155 12.48 -19.27 9.57
N THR A 156 12.44 -19.54 8.25
CA THR A 156 12.90 -20.83 7.70
C THR A 156 14.41 -21.07 7.87
N SER A 157 15.23 -20.02 7.90
CA SER A 157 16.69 -20.14 8.09
C SER A 157 17.06 -20.65 9.48
N GLN A 158 16.34 -20.22 10.52
CA GLN A 158 16.60 -20.63 11.90
C GLN A 158 16.13 -22.08 12.17
N GLU A 159 14.94 -22.46 11.73
CA GLU A 159 14.42 -23.83 11.95
C GLU A 159 15.33 -24.91 11.34
N THR A 160 15.96 -24.62 10.19
CA THR A 160 16.86 -25.57 9.53
C THR A 160 18.17 -25.77 10.31
N ARG A 161 18.66 -24.74 11.03
CA ARG A 161 19.86 -24.84 11.90
C ARG A 161 19.55 -25.58 13.21
N THR A 162 18.36 -25.41 13.76
CA THR A 162 17.93 -26.08 14.99
C THR A 162 17.76 -27.59 14.77
N LYS A 163 17.16 -28.00 13.65
CA LYS A 163 17.03 -29.43 13.32
C LYS A 163 18.35 -30.13 13.03
N ALA A 164 19.36 -29.41 12.54
CA ALA A 164 20.69 -29.98 12.32
C ALA A 164 21.35 -30.37 13.64
N SER A 165 21.30 -29.47 14.63
CA SER A 165 21.93 -29.67 15.95
C SER A 165 21.20 -30.72 16.80
N GLU A 166 19.93 -30.99 16.50
CA GLU A 166 19.15 -32.05 17.17
C GLU A 166 19.48 -33.46 16.65
N ILE A 167 20.13 -33.59 15.48
CA ILE A 167 20.39 -34.89 14.82
C ILE A 167 21.79 -35.45 15.10
N LEU A 168 22.73 -34.66 15.65
CA LEU A 168 24.05 -35.16 16.06
C LEU A 168 24.34 -34.95 17.55
N THR A 169 25.22 -35.78 18.10
CA THR A 169 25.81 -35.56 19.43
C THR A 169 26.76 -34.37 19.40
N SER A 170 26.93 -33.68 20.54
CA SER A 170 27.92 -32.62 20.65
C SER A 170 29.32 -33.18 20.31
N PRO A 171 30.08 -32.54 19.39
CA PRO A 171 31.39 -33.04 19.01
C PRO A 171 32.37 -33.06 20.16
N LEU A 172 33.11 -34.16 20.30
CA LEU A 172 34.20 -34.31 21.24
C LEU A 172 35.51 -33.95 20.53
N ILE A 173 36.26 -33.02 21.13
CA ILE A 173 37.59 -32.62 20.67
C ILE A 173 38.64 -33.24 21.57
N THR A 174 39.50 -34.09 20.99
CA THR A 174 40.61 -34.72 21.71
C THR A 174 41.93 -34.21 21.14
N PRO A 175 42.70 -33.37 21.85
CA PRO A 175 44.01 -32.95 21.39
C PRO A 175 44.98 -34.14 21.36
N ILE A 176 45.68 -34.32 20.24
CA ILE A 176 46.76 -35.32 20.09
C ILE A 176 48.12 -34.63 20.32
N SER A 177 48.28 -33.40 19.84
CA SER A 177 49.45 -32.55 20.04
C SER A 177 49.06 -31.06 19.98
N SER A 178 50.01 -30.14 20.12
CA SER A 178 49.78 -28.70 19.94
C SER A 178 49.41 -28.32 18.50
N THR A 179 49.57 -29.23 17.53
CA THR A 179 49.29 -29.01 16.11
C THR A 179 48.28 -29.99 15.52
N GLN A 180 47.67 -30.85 16.36
CA GLN A 180 46.78 -31.91 15.89
C GLN A 180 45.65 -32.18 16.89
N VAL A 181 44.44 -32.30 16.37
CA VAL A 181 43.25 -32.68 17.14
C VAL A 181 42.46 -33.77 16.42
N LEU A 182 41.75 -34.56 17.21
CA LEU A 182 40.76 -35.51 16.77
C LEU A 182 39.36 -34.98 17.10
N ILE A 183 38.51 -34.88 16.08
CA ILE A 183 37.12 -34.44 16.20
C ILE A 183 36.24 -35.67 16.00
N SER A 184 35.43 -36.03 17.00
CA SER A 184 34.49 -37.15 16.91
C SER A 184 33.07 -36.72 17.24
N PHE A 185 32.10 -37.29 16.52
CA PHE A 185 30.68 -37.07 16.76
C PHE A 185 29.87 -38.21 16.13
N SER A 186 28.60 -38.32 16.51
CA SER A 186 27.67 -39.30 15.96
C SER A 186 26.38 -38.65 15.53
N THR A 187 25.70 -39.23 14.55
CA THR A 187 24.42 -38.79 14.01
C THR A 187 23.34 -39.84 14.29
N GLN A 188 22.10 -39.41 14.51
CA GLN A 188 20.97 -40.31 14.74
C GLN A 188 20.55 -41.08 13.47
N ARG A 189 20.93 -40.58 12.29
CA ARG A 189 20.64 -41.19 10.98
C ARG A 189 21.90 -41.17 10.12
N PRO A 190 22.14 -42.20 9.29
CA PRO A 190 23.29 -42.23 8.39
C PRO A 190 23.36 -40.99 7.50
N ALA A 191 24.48 -40.29 7.54
CA ALA A 191 24.69 -39.05 6.79
C ALA A 191 26.11 -38.97 6.21
N LYS A 192 26.26 -38.30 5.06
CA LYS A 192 27.58 -37.83 4.65
C LYS A 192 27.88 -36.54 5.39
N THR A 193 29.12 -36.35 5.83
CA THR A 193 29.47 -35.23 6.70
C THR A 193 30.76 -34.57 6.25
N SER A 194 30.83 -33.26 6.40
CA SER A 194 32.04 -32.47 6.23
C SER A 194 32.16 -31.43 7.34
N ILE A 195 33.38 -31.10 7.72
CA ILE A 195 33.68 -30.02 8.67
C ILE A 195 34.25 -28.86 7.89
N ARG A 196 33.64 -27.68 8.02
CA ARG A 196 34.12 -26.44 7.42
C ARG A 196 34.61 -25.51 8.53
N PHE A 197 35.90 -25.22 8.51
CA PHE A 197 36.49 -24.19 9.37
C PHE A 197 36.19 -22.80 8.82
N ILE A 198 35.88 -21.88 9.71
CA ILE A 198 35.52 -20.49 9.41
C ILE A 198 36.43 -19.48 10.15
N GLU A 199 37.20 -19.92 11.14
CA GLU A 199 38.17 -19.10 11.87
C GLU A 199 39.34 -19.97 12.33
N GLY A 200 40.56 -19.40 12.37
CA GLY A 200 41.82 -20.09 12.66
C GLY A 200 42.37 -20.91 11.49
N LEU A 201 41.49 -21.44 10.63
CA LEU A 201 41.80 -22.12 9.37
C LEU A 201 40.64 -21.90 8.40
N THR A 202 40.91 -21.79 7.09
CA THR A 202 39.86 -21.66 6.06
C THR A 202 39.89 -22.87 5.14
N GLN A 203 39.51 -24.03 5.69
CA GLN A 203 39.54 -25.31 4.98
C GLN A 203 38.28 -26.13 5.27
N THR A 204 37.86 -26.94 4.31
CA THR A 204 36.78 -27.92 4.46
C THR A 204 37.35 -29.32 4.37
N TYR A 205 37.02 -30.17 5.33
CA TYR A 205 37.44 -31.56 5.39
C TYR A 205 36.21 -32.46 5.20
N PRO A 206 36.23 -33.38 4.22
CA PRO A 206 35.26 -34.48 4.22
C PRO A 206 35.53 -35.38 5.44
N VAL A 207 34.48 -35.74 6.18
CA VAL A 207 34.60 -36.63 7.33
C VAL A 207 34.14 -38.03 6.94
N SER A 208 32.88 -38.17 6.49
CA SER A 208 32.37 -39.41 5.90
C SER A 208 31.81 -39.12 4.51
N THR A 209 32.38 -39.73 3.48
CA THR A 209 31.94 -39.61 2.07
C THR A 209 30.82 -40.59 1.73
N THR A 210 30.65 -41.62 2.56
CA THR A 210 29.52 -42.56 2.58
C THR A 210 28.62 -42.28 3.78
N PRO A 211 27.29 -42.53 3.70
CA PRO A 211 26.40 -42.32 4.83
C PRO A 211 26.74 -43.23 6.02
N GLU A 212 27.14 -42.62 7.14
CA GLU A 212 27.54 -43.29 8.38
C GLU A 212 26.88 -42.61 9.59
N THR A 213 26.85 -43.30 10.74
CA THR A 213 26.32 -42.75 11.99
C THR A 213 27.41 -42.31 12.97
N ASN A 214 28.65 -42.75 12.78
CA ASN A 214 29.80 -42.35 13.60
C ASN A 214 30.83 -41.69 12.69
N HIS A 215 31.38 -40.58 13.15
CA HIS A 215 32.23 -39.72 12.34
C HIS A 215 33.49 -39.36 13.13
N LEU A 216 34.63 -39.42 12.45
CA LEU A 216 35.94 -39.17 13.03
C LEU A 216 36.81 -38.42 12.03
N LEU A 217 37.38 -37.28 12.45
CA LEU A 217 38.30 -36.50 11.65
C LEU A 217 39.55 -36.17 12.46
N SER A 218 40.72 -36.56 11.94
CA SER A 218 42.02 -36.06 12.39
C SER A 218 42.38 -34.80 11.61
N VAL A 219 42.63 -33.70 12.31
CA VAL A 219 43.04 -32.42 11.71
C VAL A 219 44.46 -32.11 12.15
N GLU A 220 45.35 -31.99 11.19
CA GLU A 220 46.79 -31.75 11.38
C GLU A 220 47.19 -30.35 10.86
N GLY A 221 48.38 -29.89 11.25
CA GLY A 221 48.93 -28.61 10.81
C GLY A 221 48.31 -27.38 11.50
N LEU A 222 47.73 -27.58 12.69
CA LEU A 222 47.18 -26.49 13.48
C LEU A 222 48.30 -25.68 14.15
N LEU A 223 48.02 -24.40 14.40
CA LEU A 223 48.91 -23.52 15.14
C LEU A 223 48.66 -23.69 16.65
N PRO A 224 49.70 -23.79 17.50
CA PRO A 224 49.54 -23.84 18.96
C PRO A 224 48.82 -22.61 19.53
N GLY A 225 48.08 -22.77 20.63
CA GLY A 225 47.38 -21.69 21.32
C GLY A 225 46.37 -20.89 20.47
N THR A 226 45.85 -21.47 19.39
CA THR A 226 44.99 -20.78 18.42
C THR A 226 43.53 -21.20 18.54
N LEU A 227 42.61 -20.24 18.53
CA LEU A 227 41.17 -20.49 18.51
C LEU A 227 40.71 -20.88 17.10
N TYR A 228 40.02 -22.00 16.99
CA TYR A 228 39.39 -22.48 15.77
C TYR A 228 37.88 -22.45 15.92
N LYS A 229 37.19 -21.96 14.87
CA LYS A 229 35.74 -22.08 14.74
C LYS A 229 35.39 -22.89 13.50
N TYR A 230 34.42 -23.77 13.65
CA TYR A 230 33.99 -24.65 12.56
C TYR A 230 32.49 -24.94 12.65
N LEU A 231 31.95 -25.44 11.54
CA LEU A 231 30.58 -25.93 11.44
C LEU A 231 30.59 -27.31 10.78
N ILE A 232 29.66 -28.17 11.18
CA ILE A 232 29.46 -29.49 10.58
C ILE A 232 28.35 -29.37 9.54
N VAL A 233 28.62 -29.83 8.31
CA VAL A 233 27.64 -29.90 7.23
C VAL A 233 27.26 -31.36 7.04
N LEU A 234 25.97 -31.66 7.19
CA LEU A 234 25.36 -32.97 6.98
C LEU A 234 24.63 -32.98 5.63
N GLU A 235 24.80 -34.05 4.86
CA GLU A 235 24.01 -34.31 3.67
C GLU A 235 23.08 -35.49 3.93
N ILE A 236 21.80 -35.20 4.18
CA ILE A 236 20.75 -36.19 4.43
C ILE A 236 19.74 -36.09 3.30
N GLY A 237 19.59 -37.17 2.51
CA GLY A 237 18.64 -37.21 1.39
C GLY A 237 18.95 -36.19 0.28
N GLY A 238 20.22 -35.85 0.05
CA GLY A 238 20.67 -34.96 -1.02
C GLY A 238 20.53 -33.45 -0.74
N LYS A 239 20.18 -33.06 0.50
CA LYS A 239 20.14 -31.65 0.92
C LYS A 239 21.22 -31.39 1.98
N PRO A 240 22.11 -30.39 1.77
CA PRO A 240 23.09 -30.00 2.78
C PRO A 240 22.43 -29.19 3.89
N VAL A 241 22.74 -29.53 5.13
CA VAL A 241 22.28 -28.83 6.34
C VAL A 241 23.49 -28.56 7.23
N ALA A 242 23.67 -27.33 7.69
CA ALA A 242 24.76 -26.94 8.58
C ALA A 242 24.30 -26.80 10.03
N THR A 243 25.17 -27.18 10.97
CA THR A 243 24.99 -26.97 12.42
C THR A 243 25.19 -25.51 12.81
N SER A 244 24.93 -25.21 14.10
CA SER A 244 25.54 -24.04 14.74
C SER A 244 27.07 -24.15 14.78
N GLU A 245 27.73 -23.05 15.13
CA GLU A 245 29.18 -22.97 15.25
C GLU A 245 29.69 -23.74 16.47
N TYR A 246 30.82 -24.42 16.29
CA TYR A 246 31.59 -25.06 17.35
C TYR A 246 32.98 -24.42 17.43
N THR A 247 33.57 -24.45 18.63
CA THR A 247 34.87 -23.81 18.88
C THR A 247 35.78 -24.71 19.69
N PHE A 248 37.08 -24.68 19.40
CA PHE A 248 38.12 -25.25 20.27
C PHE A 248 39.40 -24.41 20.18
N SER A 249 40.30 -24.56 21.16
CA SER A 249 41.65 -24.01 21.10
C SER A 249 42.68 -25.14 21.18
N THR A 250 43.75 -25.02 20.43
CA THR A 250 44.91 -25.93 20.56
C THR A 250 45.64 -25.67 21.89
N PRO A 251 46.23 -26.71 22.49
CA PRO A 251 47.10 -26.56 23.67
C PRO A 251 48.28 -25.62 23.44
#